data_AF-A0A9D6EQ88-F1
#
_entry.id   AF-A0A9D6EQ88-F1
#
_cell.length_a   1.000
_cell.length_b   1.000
_cell.length_c   1.000
_cell.angle_alpha   90.00
_cell.angle_beta   90.00
_cell.angle_gamma   90.00
#
_symmetry.space_group_name_H-M   'P 1'
#
loop_
_entity.id
_entity.type
_entity.pdbx_description
1 polymer ?
#
loop_
_entity_poly.entity_id
_entity_poly.type
_entity_poly.pdbx_seq_one_letter_code
_entity_poly.pdbx_strand_id
1 'polypeptide(L)'
;MKSDVEALAIEYPNLLPLVRAPKGYQLLLGLTLLVIAWGVYVYTLQWRVGLAVTGMSNPATWALYIVNFVFFIGASAGGIIVGAIAYALGIERFRPVARIAELGAISCLVLATIFIMLDLGRPERFWHLLRYPQFESPLIWDVMIIGIYLAIAMALGYFATRPDLVRCMEALPRRRGLYRLLALGYTDLSPSALARERRVLKVLAAVSIPAAVLLHSITAWILGLVKAQPGWHSALIAPLFIVSAVVSGLALVILAAVFSRLFLGLKIGEEVIWSLGRILFFSIPVLGYFLFAEMLTVVYPRVPAGVHVFSQMMFGPYAGLFWFDLVGGLIVPFLLLAFPRTRTVGGIGFASFLVVLGVLAERWNIVIPPLLGHTNLPYPPGGYTPTWPELSLTVAAYAVGLLVYLVLAKLLPLVELEEGRG
;
A
#
# COMPACT_ATOMS: atom_id res chain seq x y z
N MET A 1 -23.35 -21.29 22.21
CA MET A 1 -22.84 -20.10 21.50
C MET A 1 -21.92 -19.24 22.35
N LYS A 2 -22.29 -18.77 23.55
CA LYS A 2 -21.31 -18.12 24.45
C LYS A 2 -20.24 -19.12 24.95
N SER A 3 -20.67 -20.31 25.37
CA SER A 3 -19.82 -21.44 25.80
C SER A 3 -18.75 -21.82 24.78
N ASP A 4 -19.14 -21.96 23.51
CA ASP A 4 -18.26 -22.48 22.45
C ASP A 4 -17.21 -21.44 22.04
N VAL A 5 -17.57 -20.15 22.11
CA VAL A 5 -16.64 -19.06 21.79
C VAL A 5 -15.68 -18.78 22.95
N GLU A 6 -16.10 -19.06 24.20
CA GLU A 6 -15.20 -19.03 25.36
C GLU A 6 -14.21 -20.19 25.35
N ALA A 7 -14.61 -21.39 24.91
CA ALA A 7 -13.68 -22.51 24.68
C ALA A 7 -12.66 -22.18 23.57
N LEU A 8 -13.13 -21.68 22.43
CA LEU A 8 -12.27 -21.20 21.33
C LEU A 8 -11.30 -20.08 21.76
N ALA A 9 -11.70 -19.21 22.70
CA ALA A 9 -10.85 -18.13 23.21
C ALA A 9 -9.62 -18.64 23.97
N ILE A 10 -9.77 -19.79 24.63
CA ILE A 10 -8.74 -20.42 25.45
C ILE A 10 -7.80 -21.24 24.56
N GLU A 11 -8.35 -22.05 23.67
CA GLU A 11 -7.59 -22.98 22.83
C GLU A 11 -6.91 -22.28 21.64
N TYR A 12 -7.59 -21.29 21.03
CA TYR A 12 -7.12 -20.55 19.86
C TYR A 12 -7.52 -19.07 19.92
N PRO A 13 -6.85 -18.25 20.77
CA PRO A 13 -7.23 -16.85 20.95
C PRO A 13 -7.23 -16.03 19.65
N ASN A 14 -6.38 -16.38 18.69
CA ASN A 14 -6.31 -15.71 17.39
C ASN A 14 -7.42 -16.13 16.40
N LEU A 15 -8.27 -17.11 16.74
CA LEU A 15 -9.50 -17.42 16.00
C LEU A 15 -10.66 -16.49 16.37
N LEU A 16 -10.62 -15.85 17.55
CA LEU A 16 -11.70 -14.97 18.01
C LEU A 16 -12.08 -13.88 17.02
N PRO A 17 -11.14 -13.21 16.32
CA PRO A 17 -11.50 -12.20 15.34
C PRO A 17 -12.29 -12.76 14.17
N LEU A 18 -12.18 -14.05 13.83
CA LEU A 18 -12.97 -14.65 12.73
C LEU A 18 -14.44 -14.85 13.11
N VAL A 19 -14.70 -15.10 14.39
CA VAL A 19 -16.03 -15.48 14.88
C VAL A 19 -16.77 -14.29 15.48
N ARG A 20 -16.08 -13.45 16.25
CA ARG A 20 -16.68 -12.29 16.92
C ARG A 20 -16.53 -11.05 16.05
N ALA A 21 -17.62 -10.30 15.87
CA ALA A 21 -17.62 -8.96 15.33
C ALA A 21 -17.94 -7.97 16.47
N PRO A 22 -16.94 -7.36 17.12
CA PRO A 22 -17.22 -6.38 18.19
C PRO A 22 -17.99 -5.18 17.62
N LYS A 23 -18.70 -4.44 18.48
CA LYS A 23 -19.49 -3.27 18.08
C LYS A 23 -18.67 -2.24 17.28
N GLY A 24 -17.41 -2.02 17.68
CA GLY A 24 -16.49 -1.13 16.95
C GLY A 24 -16.21 -1.61 15.52
N TYR A 25 -16.02 -2.92 15.32
CA TYR A 25 -15.86 -3.49 13.97
C TYR A 25 -17.13 -3.33 13.13
N GLN A 26 -18.31 -3.59 13.71
CA GLN A 26 -19.59 -3.44 13.00
C GLN A 26 -19.87 -1.99 12.61
N LEU A 27 -19.60 -1.04 13.53
CA LEU A 27 -19.71 0.39 13.26
C LEU A 27 -18.76 0.82 12.15
N LEU A 28 -17.48 0.42 12.23
CA LEU A 28 -16.49 0.72 11.21
C LEU A 28 -16.91 0.15 9.85
N LEU A 29 -17.35 -1.11 9.80
CA LEU A 29 -17.86 -1.73 8.58
C LEU A 29 -19.05 -0.97 7.99
N GLY A 30 -20.02 -0.58 8.84
CA GLY A 30 -21.18 0.19 8.42
C GLY A 30 -20.79 1.56 7.84
N LEU A 31 -19.91 2.29 8.52
CA LEU A 31 -19.38 3.58 8.04
C LEU A 31 -18.63 3.42 6.71
N THR A 32 -17.77 2.42 6.61
CA THR A 32 -17.04 2.10 5.37
C THR A 32 -17.99 1.84 4.21
N LEU A 33 -19.06 1.05 4.42
CA LEU A 33 -20.06 0.77 3.38
C LEU A 33 -20.85 2.02 2.97
N LEU A 34 -21.19 2.90 3.92
CA LEU A 34 -21.85 4.17 3.62
C LEU A 34 -20.96 5.09 2.76
N VAL A 35 -19.67 5.18 3.10
CA VAL A 35 -18.70 5.97 2.34
C VAL A 35 -18.51 5.40 0.93
N ILE A 36 -18.48 4.07 0.77
CA ILE A 36 -18.43 3.42 -0.55
C ILE A 36 -19.70 3.70 -1.34
N ALA A 37 -20.89 3.62 -0.73
CA ALA A 37 -22.14 3.94 -1.40
C ALA A 37 -22.18 5.39 -1.90
N TRP A 38 -21.67 6.33 -1.10
CA TRP A 38 -21.46 7.72 -1.54
C TRP A 38 -20.50 7.80 -2.72
N GLY A 39 -19.35 7.11 -2.66
CA GLY A 39 -18.40 7.04 -3.76
C GLY A 39 -19.00 6.50 -5.05
N VAL A 40 -19.82 5.45 -4.98
CA VAL A 40 -20.53 4.90 -6.14
C VAL A 40 -21.44 5.97 -6.75
N TYR A 41 -22.21 6.70 -5.93
CA TYR A 41 -23.04 7.81 -6.40
C TYR A 41 -22.20 8.89 -7.10
N VAL A 42 -21.12 9.36 -6.48
CA VAL A 42 -20.22 10.37 -7.08
C VAL A 42 -19.58 9.86 -8.37
N TYR A 43 -19.19 8.59 -8.42
CA TYR A 43 -18.63 7.98 -9.62
C TYR A 43 -19.65 7.95 -10.76
N THR A 44 -20.94 7.73 -10.47
CA THR A 44 -21.98 7.83 -11.52
C THR A 44 -22.10 9.24 -12.10
N LEU A 45 -21.79 10.29 -11.33
CA LEU A 45 -21.75 11.66 -11.84
C LEU A 45 -20.54 11.85 -12.77
N GLN A 46 -19.36 11.41 -12.33
CA GLN A 46 -18.14 11.45 -13.16
C GLN A 46 -18.29 10.62 -14.43
N TRP A 47 -18.94 9.45 -14.37
CA TRP A 47 -19.19 8.62 -15.54
C TRP A 47 -20.04 9.34 -16.60
N ARG A 48 -21.05 10.10 -16.16
CA ARG A 48 -21.99 10.78 -17.06
C ARG A 48 -21.41 12.06 -17.66
N VAL A 49 -20.68 12.83 -16.87
CA VAL A 49 -20.15 14.14 -17.27
C VAL A 49 -18.72 14.02 -17.83
N GLY A 50 -18.02 12.93 -17.52
CA GLY A 50 -16.61 12.72 -17.80
C GLY A 50 -15.71 13.34 -16.74
N LEU A 51 -14.40 13.33 -17.01
CA LEU A 51 -13.38 13.91 -16.13
C LEU A 51 -13.51 15.43 -15.94
N ALA A 52 -14.42 16.12 -16.64
CA ALA A 52 -14.66 17.55 -16.45
C ALA A 52 -15.19 17.92 -15.04
N VAL A 53 -15.64 16.94 -14.25
CA VAL A 53 -16.01 17.16 -12.83
C VAL A 53 -14.81 17.23 -11.90
N THR A 54 -13.63 16.85 -12.39
CA THR A 54 -12.38 16.89 -11.64
C THR A 54 -11.72 18.27 -11.79
N GLY A 55 -10.68 18.53 -11.00
CA GLY A 55 -9.82 19.71 -11.14
C GLY A 55 -8.77 19.54 -12.23
N MET A 56 -8.81 18.42 -12.97
CA MET A 56 -7.89 18.16 -14.07
C MET A 56 -8.02 19.21 -15.16
N SER A 57 -6.91 19.41 -15.85
CA SER A 57 -6.81 20.32 -16.99
C SER A 57 -5.82 19.77 -18.00
N ASN A 58 -5.69 20.42 -19.16
CA ASN A 58 -4.72 19.99 -20.17
C ASN A 58 -3.26 19.95 -19.62
N PRO A 59 -2.84 20.85 -18.71
CA PRO A 59 -1.58 20.70 -18.00
C PRO A 59 -1.62 19.64 -16.89
N ALA A 60 -2.67 19.63 -16.06
CA ALA A 60 -2.81 18.68 -14.95
C ALA A 60 -3.65 17.46 -15.34
N THR A 61 -3.09 16.60 -16.19
CA THR A 61 -3.81 15.44 -16.76
C THR A 61 -3.95 14.25 -15.83
N TRP A 62 -3.10 14.14 -14.81
CA TRP A 62 -2.97 12.95 -13.95
C TRP A 62 -3.36 13.19 -12.48
N ALA A 63 -3.38 14.45 -12.04
CA ALA A 63 -4.08 14.94 -10.84
C ALA A 63 -4.00 14.03 -9.58
N LEU A 64 -5.04 14.04 -8.74
CA LEU A 64 -5.07 13.29 -7.47
C LEU A 64 -5.14 11.77 -7.69
N TYR A 65 -5.69 11.31 -8.81
CA TYR A 65 -5.83 9.88 -9.07
C TYR A 65 -4.48 9.20 -9.28
N ILE A 66 -3.60 9.74 -10.13
CA ILE A 66 -2.28 9.16 -10.35
C ILE A 66 -1.37 9.33 -9.13
N VAL A 67 -1.48 10.44 -8.39
CA VAL A 67 -0.80 10.60 -7.08
C VAL A 67 -1.13 9.41 -6.16
N ASN A 68 -2.41 9.06 -6.05
CA ASN A 68 -2.83 7.95 -5.21
C ASN A 68 -2.45 6.58 -5.78
N PHE A 69 -2.57 6.38 -7.10
CA PHE A 69 -2.14 5.16 -7.76
C PHE A 69 -0.67 4.87 -7.45
N VAL A 70 0.23 5.83 -7.69
CA VAL A 70 1.66 5.64 -7.43
C VAL A 70 1.94 5.46 -5.93
N PHE A 71 1.20 6.18 -5.08
CA PHE A 71 1.28 5.98 -3.62
C PHE A 71 0.94 4.55 -3.21
N PHE A 72 -0.17 3.99 -3.67
CA PHE A 72 -0.59 2.64 -3.27
C PHE A 72 0.22 1.52 -3.93
N ILE A 73 0.73 1.73 -5.15
CA ILE A 73 1.78 0.84 -5.67
C ILE A 73 2.95 0.82 -4.69
N GLY A 74 3.47 1.98 -4.31
CA GLY A 74 4.55 2.12 -3.33
C GLY A 74 4.24 1.45 -1.99
N ALA A 75 3.08 1.76 -1.40
CA ALA A 75 2.67 1.23 -0.10
C ALA A 75 2.49 -0.30 -0.10
N SER A 76 2.20 -0.91 -1.26
CA SER A 76 2.11 -2.37 -1.38
C SER A 76 3.45 -3.09 -1.14
N ALA A 77 4.59 -2.38 -1.18
CA ALA A 77 5.92 -2.93 -0.93
C ALA A 77 6.10 -3.53 0.47
N GLY A 78 5.32 -3.06 1.44
CA GLY A 78 5.37 -3.53 2.82
C GLY A 78 5.18 -5.05 2.95
N GLY A 79 4.30 -5.61 2.13
CA GLY A 79 4.06 -7.06 2.03
C GLY A 79 5.34 -7.82 1.70
N ILE A 80 5.99 -7.47 0.59
CA ILE A 80 7.26 -8.07 0.15
C ILE A 80 8.32 -7.97 1.22
N ILE A 81 8.52 -6.80 1.84
CA ILE A 81 9.64 -6.60 2.78
C ILE A 81 9.48 -7.52 3.98
N VAL A 82 8.29 -7.52 4.57
CA VAL A 82 8.00 -8.34 5.74
C VAL A 82 7.95 -9.82 5.36
N GLY A 83 7.36 -10.17 4.21
CA GLY A 83 7.33 -11.53 3.68
C GLY A 83 8.72 -12.07 3.32
N ALA A 84 9.58 -11.27 2.71
CA ALA A 84 10.96 -11.61 2.40
C ALA A 84 11.77 -11.84 3.69
N ILE A 85 11.65 -10.96 4.68
CA ILE A 85 12.32 -11.12 5.97
C ILE A 85 11.80 -12.38 6.70
N ALA A 86 10.48 -12.59 6.73
CA ALA A 86 9.85 -13.69 7.46
C ALA A 86 10.07 -15.06 6.79
N TYR A 87 9.94 -15.14 5.46
CA TYR A 87 9.92 -16.39 4.71
C TYR A 87 11.18 -16.64 3.90
N ALA A 88 11.73 -15.63 3.20
CA ALA A 88 12.94 -15.81 2.39
C ALA A 88 14.20 -15.90 3.27
N LEU A 89 14.35 -14.96 4.22
CA LEU A 89 15.45 -14.93 5.19
C LEU A 89 15.21 -15.83 6.41
N GLY A 90 13.96 -16.29 6.62
CA GLY A 90 13.62 -17.21 7.70
C GLY A 90 13.66 -16.58 9.10
N ILE A 91 13.45 -15.26 9.21
CA ILE A 91 13.47 -14.57 10.50
C ILE A 91 12.07 -14.70 11.14
N GLU A 92 11.91 -15.71 12.00
CA GLU A 92 10.64 -16.07 12.66
C GLU A 92 9.95 -14.90 13.36
N ARG A 93 10.71 -13.92 13.85
CA ARG A 93 10.19 -12.73 14.55
C ARG A 93 9.15 -11.95 13.74
N PHE A 94 9.23 -11.96 12.41
CA PHE A 94 8.33 -11.20 11.54
C PHE A 94 7.14 -12.00 11.02
N ARG A 95 7.11 -13.33 11.24
CA ARG A 95 5.97 -14.17 10.83
C ARG A 95 4.62 -13.73 11.39
N PRO A 96 4.50 -13.26 12.65
CA PRO A 96 3.21 -12.83 13.21
C PRO A 96 2.55 -11.68 12.44
N VAL A 97 3.33 -10.88 11.72
CA VAL A 97 2.85 -9.74 10.93
C VAL A 97 2.95 -9.95 9.42
N ALA A 98 3.57 -11.04 8.97
CA ALA A 98 3.75 -11.33 7.54
C ALA A 98 2.41 -11.43 6.81
N ARG A 99 1.44 -12.19 7.35
CA ARG A 99 0.09 -12.29 6.75
C ARG A 99 -0.66 -10.96 6.74
N ILE A 100 -0.50 -10.15 7.80
CA ILE A 100 -1.06 -8.79 7.84
C ILE A 100 -0.46 -7.94 6.72
N ALA A 101 0.86 -8.05 6.50
CA ALA A 101 1.56 -7.33 5.45
C ALA A 101 1.12 -7.77 4.05
N GLU A 102 0.98 -9.08 3.80
CA GLU A 102 0.51 -9.61 2.51
C GLU A 102 -0.93 -9.14 2.18
N LEU A 103 -1.84 -9.21 3.15
CA LEU A 103 -3.22 -8.76 2.94
C LEU A 103 -3.33 -7.24 2.80
N GLY A 104 -2.45 -6.50 3.50
CA GLY A 104 -2.27 -5.07 3.28
C GLY A 104 -1.80 -4.76 1.87
N ALA A 105 -0.81 -5.50 1.36
CA ALA A 105 -0.31 -5.35 -0.01
C ALA A 105 -1.40 -5.62 -1.05
N ILE A 106 -2.17 -6.70 -0.91
CA ILE A 106 -3.32 -6.99 -1.79
C ILE A 106 -4.33 -5.82 -1.76
N SER A 107 -4.64 -5.29 -0.58
CA SER A 107 -5.55 -4.16 -0.43
C SER A 107 -5.02 -2.92 -1.15
N CYS A 108 -3.72 -2.62 -1.03
CA CYS A 108 -3.06 -1.52 -1.74
C CYS A 108 -3.08 -1.71 -3.26
N LEU A 109 -2.84 -2.92 -3.78
CA LEU A 109 -2.90 -3.17 -5.23
C LEU A 109 -4.31 -3.01 -5.81
N VAL A 110 -5.33 -3.42 -5.06
CA VAL A 110 -6.73 -3.17 -5.42
C VAL A 110 -7.00 -1.66 -5.47
N LEU A 111 -6.54 -0.90 -4.46
CA LEU A 111 -6.65 0.56 -4.45
C LEU A 111 -5.95 1.19 -5.66
N ALA A 112 -4.71 0.80 -5.94
CA ALA A 112 -3.96 1.30 -7.09
C ALA A 112 -4.72 1.07 -8.40
N THR A 113 -5.30 -0.13 -8.57
CA THR A 113 -6.12 -0.46 -9.75
C THR A 113 -7.38 0.40 -9.81
N ILE A 114 -8.06 0.64 -8.68
CA ILE A 114 -9.24 1.53 -8.63
C ILE A 114 -8.86 2.95 -9.07
N PHE A 115 -7.74 3.49 -8.60
CA PHE A 115 -7.32 4.84 -8.98
C PHE A 115 -7.00 4.96 -10.47
N ILE A 116 -6.41 3.94 -11.10
CA ILE A 116 -6.29 3.90 -12.57
C ILE A 116 -7.68 3.92 -13.23
N MET A 117 -8.63 3.13 -12.75
CA MET A 117 -9.98 3.08 -13.33
C MET A 117 -10.75 4.39 -13.18
N LEU A 118 -10.52 5.13 -12.09
CA LEU A 118 -11.08 6.47 -11.88
C LEU A 118 -10.46 7.50 -12.83
N ASP A 119 -9.18 7.35 -13.17
CA ASP A 119 -8.44 8.24 -14.08
C ASP A 119 -8.83 8.04 -15.56
N LEU A 120 -9.28 6.85 -15.94
CA LEU A 120 -9.67 6.57 -17.32
C LEU A 120 -10.92 7.37 -17.73
N GLY A 121 -10.82 8.11 -18.84
CA GLY A 121 -11.98 8.80 -19.43
C GLY A 121 -12.99 7.85 -20.09
N ARG A 122 -12.57 6.62 -20.45
CA ARG A 122 -13.41 5.56 -21.04
C ARG A 122 -13.06 4.19 -20.45
N PRO A 123 -13.35 3.97 -19.15
CA PRO A 123 -12.94 2.76 -18.44
C PRO A 123 -13.60 1.49 -19.00
N GLU A 124 -14.74 1.59 -19.71
CA GLU A 124 -15.36 0.45 -20.41
C GLU A 124 -14.46 -0.16 -21.50
N ARG A 125 -13.47 0.60 -21.96
CA ARG A 125 -12.49 0.16 -22.96
C ARG A 125 -11.21 -0.39 -22.35
N PHE A 126 -11.12 -0.53 -21.02
CA PHE A 126 -9.91 -1.03 -20.36
C PHE A 126 -9.39 -2.34 -20.95
N TRP A 127 -10.28 -3.25 -21.36
CA TRP A 127 -9.91 -4.53 -21.97
C TRP A 127 -9.12 -4.39 -23.28
N HIS A 128 -9.17 -3.23 -23.96
CA HIS A 128 -8.32 -2.94 -25.12
C HIS A 128 -6.83 -2.98 -24.77
N LEU A 129 -6.44 -2.63 -23.54
CA LEU A 129 -5.04 -2.71 -23.10
C LEU A 129 -4.52 -4.15 -23.12
N LEU A 130 -5.41 -5.13 -22.89
CA LEU A 130 -5.09 -6.55 -22.93
C LEU A 130 -5.13 -7.12 -24.35
N ARG A 131 -6.03 -6.63 -25.20
CA ARG A 131 -6.22 -7.13 -26.57
C ARG A 131 -5.25 -6.51 -27.58
N TYR A 132 -4.93 -5.24 -27.41
CA TYR A 132 -4.12 -4.42 -28.32
C TYR A 132 -2.99 -3.70 -27.55
N PRO A 133 -2.08 -4.43 -26.89
CA PRO A 133 -1.02 -3.83 -26.10
C PRO A 133 -0.02 -3.08 -26.99
N GLN A 134 0.33 -1.85 -26.60
CA GLN A 134 1.47 -1.12 -27.16
C GLN A 134 2.70 -1.30 -26.26
N PHE A 135 3.60 -2.21 -26.63
CA PHE A 135 4.75 -2.59 -25.81
C PHE A 135 5.83 -1.52 -25.70
N GLU A 136 5.77 -0.45 -26.50
CA GLU A 136 6.64 0.72 -26.33
C GLU A 136 6.19 1.63 -25.17
N SER A 137 4.97 1.45 -24.65
CA SER A 137 4.45 2.27 -23.57
C SER A 137 4.76 1.67 -22.19
N PRO A 138 5.38 2.44 -21.26
CA PRO A 138 5.56 2.02 -19.88
C PRO A 138 4.26 1.69 -19.15
N LEU A 139 3.12 2.26 -19.58
CA LEU A 139 1.80 1.94 -19.00
C LEU A 139 1.41 0.48 -19.23
N ILE A 140 1.78 -0.11 -20.38
CA ILE A 140 1.51 -1.53 -20.64
C ILE A 140 2.43 -2.42 -19.80
N TRP A 141 3.70 -2.00 -19.60
CA TRP A 141 4.61 -2.69 -18.67
C TRP A 141 4.04 -2.70 -17.25
N ASP A 142 3.46 -1.58 -16.83
CA ASP A 142 2.85 -1.41 -15.52
C ASP A 142 1.65 -2.34 -15.30
N VAL A 143 0.73 -2.42 -16.28
CA VAL A 143 -0.39 -3.39 -16.25
C VAL A 143 0.11 -4.83 -16.12
N MET A 144 1.16 -5.21 -16.86
CA MET A 144 1.73 -6.56 -16.82
C MET A 144 2.37 -6.86 -15.45
N ILE A 145 3.20 -5.97 -14.93
CA ILE A 145 3.91 -6.20 -13.67
C ILE A 145 2.97 -6.14 -12.46
N ILE A 146 1.94 -5.27 -12.46
CA ILE A 146 0.89 -5.27 -11.44
C ILE A 146 0.16 -6.62 -11.42
N GLY A 147 -0.19 -7.16 -12.59
CA GLY A 147 -0.84 -8.47 -12.69
C GLY A 147 0.03 -9.61 -12.14
N ILE A 148 1.31 -9.65 -12.51
CA ILE A 148 2.28 -10.63 -12.00
C ILE A 148 2.43 -10.49 -10.48
N TYR A 149 2.61 -9.27 -10.00
CA TYR A 149 2.84 -9.00 -8.59
C TYR A 149 1.61 -9.31 -7.73
N LEU A 150 0.40 -8.97 -8.20
CA LEU A 150 -0.84 -9.35 -7.55
C LEU A 150 -1.01 -10.88 -7.48
N ALA A 151 -0.65 -11.60 -8.55
CA ALA A 151 -0.67 -13.06 -8.53
C ALA A 151 0.31 -13.65 -7.49
N ILE A 152 1.51 -13.10 -7.38
CA ILE A 152 2.51 -13.49 -6.36
C ILE A 152 1.98 -13.20 -4.95
N ALA A 153 1.44 -12.00 -4.72
CA ALA A 153 0.91 -11.60 -3.41
C ALA A 153 -0.29 -12.48 -2.99
N MET A 154 -1.21 -12.77 -3.92
CA MET A 154 -2.31 -13.70 -3.67
C MET A 154 -1.80 -15.12 -3.36
N ALA A 155 -0.79 -15.61 -4.09
CA ALA A 155 -0.19 -16.91 -3.84
C ALA A 155 0.49 -16.96 -2.45
N LEU A 156 1.28 -15.94 -2.10
CA LEU A 156 1.90 -15.82 -0.78
C LEU A 156 0.85 -15.81 0.33
N GLY A 157 -0.16 -14.95 0.23
CA GLY A 157 -1.25 -14.89 1.21
C GLY A 157 -2.02 -16.21 1.33
N TYR A 158 -2.28 -16.88 0.21
CA TYR A 158 -2.94 -18.19 0.18
C TYR A 158 -2.09 -19.27 0.86
N PHE A 159 -0.87 -19.51 0.40
CA PHE A 159 -0.01 -20.55 0.97
C PHE A 159 0.37 -20.26 2.43
N ALA A 160 0.48 -18.98 2.81
CA ALA A 160 0.76 -18.60 4.19
C ALA A 160 -0.40 -18.94 5.13
N THR A 161 -1.64 -18.87 4.66
CA THR A 161 -2.85 -19.12 5.47
C THR A 161 -3.41 -20.54 5.32
N ARG A 162 -3.05 -21.25 4.25
CA ARG A 162 -3.64 -22.55 3.86
C ARG A 162 -3.66 -23.61 4.98
N PRO A 163 -2.56 -23.87 5.74
CA PRO A 163 -2.62 -24.83 6.85
C PRO A 163 -3.64 -24.42 7.93
N ASP A 164 -3.76 -23.12 8.19
CA ASP A 164 -4.68 -22.62 9.20
C ASP A 164 -6.13 -22.61 8.73
N LEU A 165 -6.39 -22.61 7.41
CA LEU A 165 -7.73 -22.88 6.88
C LEU A 165 -8.19 -24.29 7.24
N VAL A 166 -7.28 -25.27 7.25
CA VAL A 166 -7.59 -26.65 7.67
C VAL A 166 -7.93 -26.69 9.16
N ARG A 167 -7.12 -26.03 10.00
CA ARG A 167 -7.42 -25.90 11.43
C ARG A 167 -8.75 -25.19 11.69
N CYS A 168 -9.09 -24.18 10.89
CA CYS A 168 -10.39 -23.52 10.96
C CYS A 168 -11.56 -24.46 10.60
N MET A 169 -11.37 -25.43 9.70
CA MET A 169 -12.42 -26.42 9.38
C MET A 169 -12.80 -27.27 10.59
N GLU A 170 -11.82 -27.63 11.42
CA GLU A 170 -11.99 -28.43 12.63
C GLU A 170 -12.57 -27.57 13.76
N ALA A 171 -11.97 -26.40 13.99
CA ALA A 171 -12.34 -25.49 15.06
C ALA A 171 -13.70 -24.79 14.85
N LEU A 172 -14.17 -24.65 13.59
CA LEU A 172 -15.41 -23.93 13.25
C LEU A 172 -16.38 -24.79 12.41
N PRO A 173 -17.09 -25.77 13.01
CA PRO A 173 -17.95 -26.72 12.29
C PRO A 173 -19.02 -26.04 11.41
N ARG A 174 -19.61 -24.93 11.89
CA ARG A 174 -20.63 -24.16 11.15
C ARG A 174 -20.10 -23.50 9.88
N ARG A 175 -18.80 -23.23 9.81
CA ARG A 175 -18.13 -22.61 8.64
C ARG A 175 -17.26 -23.59 7.88
N ARG A 176 -17.34 -24.88 8.19
CA ARG A 176 -16.51 -25.93 7.57
C ARG A 176 -16.58 -25.94 6.05
N GLY A 177 -17.77 -25.76 5.47
CA GLY A 177 -17.95 -25.71 4.01
C GLY A 177 -17.18 -24.56 3.35
N LEU A 178 -17.21 -23.37 3.96
CA LEU A 178 -16.44 -22.20 3.51
C LEU A 178 -14.94 -22.48 3.58
N TYR A 179 -14.43 -22.94 4.71
CA TYR A 179 -12.99 -23.22 4.86
C TYR A 179 -12.51 -24.38 3.99
N ARG A 180 -13.38 -25.37 3.70
CA ARG A 180 -13.10 -26.45 2.74
C ARG A 180 -12.97 -25.92 1.31
N LEU A 181 -13.82 -24.96 0.93
CA LEU A 181 -13.72 -24.28 -0.36
C LEU A 181 -12.43 -23.46 -0.42
N LEU A 182 -12.15 -22.65 0.61
CA LEU A 182 -10.95 -21.82 0.68
C LEU A 182 -9.65 -22.63 0.71
N ALA A 183 -9.63 -23.82 1.32
CA ALA A 183 -8.47 -24.72 1.32
C ALA A 183 -8.23 -25.41 -0.04
N LEU A 184 -9.15 -25.26 -1.00
CA LEU A 184 -9.10 -25.86 -2.34
C LEU A 184 -8.75 -27.37 -2.29
N GLY A 185 -9.41 -28.10 -1.38
CA GLY A 185 -9.23 -29.54 -1.21
C GLY A 185 -7.99 -29.96 -0.42
N TYR A 186 -7.19 -29.02 0.12
CA TYR A 186 -6.09 -29.32 1.02
C TYR A 186 -6.57 -29.70 2.41
N THR A 187 -6.04 -30.80 2.94
CA THR A 187 -6.35 -31.29 4.31
C THR A 187 -5.13 -31.86 5.03
N ASP A 188 -3.96 -31.89 4.39
CA ASP A 188 -2.78 -32.59 4.90
C ASP A 188 -1.96 -31.67 5.81
N LEU A 189 -1.99 -31.94 7.12
CA LEU A 189 -1.19 -31.23 8.14
C LEU A 189 0.05 -32.02 8.59
N SER A 190 0.46 -33.05 7.83
CA SER A 190 1.67 -33.82 8.16
C SER A 190 2.93 -32.94 8.17
N PRO A 191 3.95 -33.28 8.98
CA PRO A 191 5.20 -32.51 9.04
C PRO A 191 5.87 -32.33 7.67
N SER A 192 5.77 -33.32 6.78
CA SER A 192 6.31 -33.27 5.42
C SER A 192 5.52 -32.31 4.53
N ALA A 193 4.20 -32.24 4.67
CA ALA A 193 3.36 -31.28 3.97
C ALA A 193 3.65 -29.85 4.42
N LEU A 194 3.76 -29.60 5.72
CA LEU A 194 4.10 -28.28 6.26
C LEU A 194 5.51 -27.84 5.85
N ALA A 195 6.48 -28.75 5.78
CA ALA A 195 7.81 -28.46 5.26
C ALA A 195 7.79 -28.04 3.78
N ARG A 196 6.92 -28.69 2.98
CA ARG A 196 6.69 -28.31 1.58
C ARG A 196 6.03 -26.94 1.45
N GLU A 197 5.03 -26.63 2.28
CA GLU A 197 4.42 -25.28 2.33
C GLU A 197 5.45 -24.20 2.65
N ARG A 198 6.30 -24.42 3.65
CA ARG A 198 7.42 -23.51 3.98
C ARG A 198 8.39 -23.33 2.81
N ARG A 199 8.68 -24.40 2.07
CA ARG A 199 9.54 -24.34 0.87
C ARG A 199 8.92 -23.50 -0.24
N VAL A 200 7.61 -23.68 -0.49
CA VAL A 200 6.86 -22.88 -1.47
C VAL A 200 6.87 -21.41 -1.06
N LEU A 201 6.57 -21.09 0.19
CA LEU A 201 6.62 -19.73 0.72
C LEU A 201 7.99 -19.09 0.55
N LYS A 202 9.07 -19.83 0.86
CA LYS A 202 10.44 -19.34 0.68
C LYS A 202 10.74 -19.00 -0.79
N VAL A 203 10.33 -19.85 -1.72
CA VAL A 203 10.51 -19.63 -3.17
C VAL A 203 9.70 -18.43 -3.65
N LEU A 204 8.40 -18.38 -3.30
CA LEU A 204 7.54 -17.25 -3.67
C LEU A 204 8.05 -15.93 -3.11
N ALA A 205 8.48 -15.91 -1.84
CA ALA A 205 9.04 -14.72 -1.22
C ALA A 205 10.35 -14.29 -1.93
N ALA A 206 11.22 -15.23 -2.28
CA ALA A 206 12.44 -14.92 -3.04
C ALA A 206 12.14 -14.37 -4.44
N VAL A 207 11.14 -14.91 -5.14
CA VAL A 207 10.70 -14.41 -6.47
C VAL A 207 9.98 -13.06 -6.36
N SER A 208 9.32 -12.78 -5.23
CA SER A 208 8.64 -11.51 -5.01
C SER A 208 9.61 -10.32 -4.93
N ILE A 209 10.86 -10.52 -4.49
CA ILE A 209 11.85 -9.44 -4.36
C ILE A 209 12.19 -8.80 -5.71
N PRO A 210 12.63 -9.54 -6.76
CA PRO A 210 12.86 -8.93 -8.07
C PRO A 210 11.58 -8.41 -8.71
N ALA A 211 10.43 -9.08 -8.50
CA ALA A 211 9.15 -8.59 -9.00
C ALA A 211 8.76 -7.23 -8.37
N ALA A 212 9.04 -7.03 -7.08
CA ALA A 212 8.85 -5.76 -6.39
C ALA A 212 9.72 -4.65 -6.96
N VAL A 213 11.01 -4.92 -7.14
CA VAL A 213 11.95 -3.97 -7.72
C VAL A 213 11.49 -3.55 -9.11
N LEU A 214 11.04 -4.50 -9.93
CA LEU A 214 10.48 -4.23 -11.25
C LEU A 214 9.18 -3.42 -11.18
N LEU A 215 8.25 -3.77 -10.28
CA LEU A 215 6.99 -3.05 -10.11
C LEU A 215 7.25 -1.56 -9.85
N HIS A 216 8.06 -1.25 -8.84
CA HIS A 216 8.32 0.14 -8.48
C HIS A 216 9.15 0.87 -9.54
N SER A 217 10.10 0.19 -10.18
CA SER A 217 10.90 0.79 -11.26
C SER A 217 10.03 1.13 -12.47
N ILE A 218 9.14 0.21 -12.89
CA ILE A 218 8.25 0.40 -14.03
C ILE A 218 7.27 1.55 -13.74
N THR A 219 6.65 1.57 -12.56
CA THR A 219 5.76 2.67 -12.18
C THR A 219 6.52 4.00 -12.15
N ALA A 220 7.76 4.03 -11.69
CA ALA A 220 8.60 5.23 -11.73
C ALA A 220 8.92 5.67 -13.17
N TRP A 221 9.17 4.73 -14.08
CA TRP A 221 9.47 5.01 -15.48
C TRP A 221 8.30 5.57 -16.28
N ILE A 222 7.06 5.40 -15.81
CA ILE A 222 5.90 6.14 -16.36
C ILE A 222 6.16 7.66 -16.33
N LEU A 223 6.84 8.14 -15.28
CA LEU A 223 7.25 9.54 -15.15
C LEU A 223 8.67 9.74 -15.69
N GLY A 224 9.60 8.92 -15.21
CA GLY A 224 11.06 9.07 -15.38
C GLY A 224 11.57 9.07 -16.82
N LEU A 225 10.84 8.47 -17.75
CA LEU A 225 11.23 8.41 -19.15
C LEU A 225 10.66 9.58 -19.97
N VAL A 226 9.82 10.44 -19.37
CA VAL A 226 9.18 11.56 -20.06
C VAL A 226 10.15 12.75 -20.12
N LYS A 227 11.05 12.72 -21.10
CA LYS A 227 12.05 13.79 -21.36
C LYS A 227 11.46 15.19 -21.44
N ALA A 228 10.23 15.31 -21.91
CA ALA A 228 9.57 16.61 -22.10
C ALA A 228 9.18 17.30 -20.78
N GLN A 229 9.15 16.58 -19.65
CA GLN A 229 8.66 17.11 -18.38
C GLN A 229 9.80 17.43 -17.39
N PRO A 230 10.03 18.73 -17.07
CA PRO A 230 11.03 19.14 -16.10
C PRO A 230 10.73 18.58 -14.71
N GLY A 231 11.70 17.93 -14.08
CA GLY A 231 11.54 17.31 -12.74
C GLY A 231 11.10 15.84 -12.75
N TRP A 232 10.83 15.25 -13.92
CA TRP A 232 10.61 13.81 -14.05
C TRP A 232 11.79 13.07 -14.66
N HIS A 233 12.36 13.62 -15.74
CA HIS A 233 13.38 12.91 -16.51
C HIS A 233 14.71 12.78 -15.74
N SER A 234 14.85 11.68 -15.02
CA SER A 234 15.97 11.37 -14.13
C SER A 234 16.19 9.86 -14.07
N ALA A 235 17.45 9.43 -14.09
CA ALA A 235 17.80 8.02 -13.84
C ALA A 235 17.58 7.61 -12.37
N LEU A 236 17.50 8.59 -11.46
CA LEU A 236 17.39 8.37 -10.02
C LEU A 236 15.95 8.11 -9.55
N ILE A 237 14.95 8.48 -10.35
CA ILE A 237 13.52 8.37 -9.97
C ILE A 237 13.09 6.93 -9.70
N ALA A 238 13.58 5.94 -10.46
CA ALA A 238 13.29 4.53 -10.22
C ALA A 238 13.89 4.01 -8.90
N PRO A 239 15.19 4.20 -8.62
CA PRO A 239 15.76 3.95 -7.29
C PRO A 239 15.03 4.67 -6.16
N LEU A 240 14.68 5.95 -6.33
CA LEU A 240 13.93 6.73 -5.34
C LEU A 240 12.57 6.08 -5.03
N PHE A 241 11.83 5.66 -6.06
CA PHE A 241 10.54 5.00 -5.88
C PHE A 241 10.67 3.68 -5.11
N ILE A 242 11.72 2.90 -5.34
CA ILE A 242 11.98 1.67 -4.57
C ILE A 242 12.20 2.02 -3.09
N VAL A 243 13.08 2.97 -2.78
CA VAL A 243 13.38 3.36 -1.40
C VAL A 243 12.15 3.93 -0.69
N SER A 244 11.43 4.82 -1.37
CA SER A 244 10.19 5.43 -0.85
C SER A 244 9.08 4.40 -0.66
N ALA A 245 8.95 3.43 -1.57
CA ALA A 245 8.04 2.30 -1.43
C ALA A 245 8.38 1.44 -0.20
N VAL A 246 9.67 1.17 0.03
CA VAL A 246 10.12 0.43 1.22
C VAL A 246 9.73 1.15 2.52
N VAL A 247 9.95 2.46 2.58
CA VAL A 247 9.65 3.28 3.75
C VAL A 247 8.14 3.35 4.01
N SER A 248 7.34 3.72 3.00
CA SER A 248 5.89 3.85 3.13
C SER A 248 5.19 2.50 3.35
N GLY A 249 5.63 1.46 2.67
CA GLY A 249 5.10 0.11 2.85
C GLY A 249 5.37 -0.44 4.24
N LEU A 250 6.59 -0.30 4.76
CA LEU A 250 6.90 -0.70 6.12
C LEU A 250 6.07 0.07 7.17
N ALA A 251 5.96 1.39 6.99
CA ALA A 251 5.13 2.23 7.84
C ALA A 251 3.65 1.79 7.81
N LEU A 252 3.12 1.44 6.62
CA LEU A 252 1.76 0.94 6.50
C LEU A 252 1.57 -0.43 7.17
N VAL A 253 2.55 -1.33 7.11
CA VAL A 253 2.49 -2.61 7.84
C VAL A 253 2.46 -2.38 9.36
N ILE A 254 3.26 -1.45 9.87
CA ILE A 254 3.23 -1.07 11.29
C ILE A 254 1.83 -0.57 11.66
N LEU A 255 1.25 0.32 10.86
CA LEU A 255 -0.12 0.81 11.09
C LEU A 255 -1.15 -0.30 11.04
N ALA A 256 -1.07 -1.22 10.08
CA ALA A 256 -1.96 -2.36 9.97
C ALA A 256 -1.83 -3.32 11.16
N ALA A 257 -0.60 -3.52 11.68
CA ALA A 257 -0.35 -4.32 12.88
C ALA A 257 -0.91 -3.65 14.14
N VAL A 258 -0.69 -2.35 14.32
CA VAL A 258 -1.26 -1.57 15.44
C VAL A 258 -2.79 -1.57 15.36
N PHE A 259 -3.36 -1.33 14.18
CA PHE A 259 -4.80 -1.39 13.93
C PHE A 259 -5.36 -2.78 14.27
N SER A 260 -4.72 -3.84 13.79
CA SER A 260 -5.08 -5.23 14.10
C SER A 260 -5.07 -5.53 15.59
N ARG A 261 -4.05 -5.05 16.31
CA ARG A 261 -3.95 -5.22 17.76
C ARG A 261 -5.07 -4.49 18.49
N LEU A 262 -5.34 -3.23 18.13
CA LEU A 262 -6.29 -2.37 18.84
C LEU A 262 -7.76 -2.65 18.49
N PHE A 263 -8.08 -2.83 17.20
CA PHE A 263 -9.46 -2.94 16.72
C PHE A 263 -9.92 -4.39 16.50
N LEU A 264 -9.01 -5.29 16.13
CA LEU A 264 -9.34 -6.71 15.91
C LEU A 264 -9.00 -7.58 17.13
N GLY A 265 -8.25 -7.06 18.10
CA GLY A 265 -7.87 -7.78 19.31
C GLY A 265 -6.83 -8.87 19.08
N LEU A 266 -6.06 -8.79 17.99
CA LEU A 266 -5.01 -9.75 17.68
C LEU A 266 -3.81 -9.61 18.62
N LYS A 267 -3.28 -10.75 19.08
CA LYS A 267 -2.10 -10.80 19.94
C LYS A 267 -0.83 -10.65 19.10
N ILE A 268 -0.42 -9.41 18.86
CA ILE A 268 0.83 -9.07 18.16
C ILE A 268 1.82 -8.56 19.19
N GLY A 269 2.99 -9.21 19.30
CA GLY A 269 4.02 -8.84 20.28
C GLY A 269 4.63 -7.44 20.02
N GLU A 270 4.93 -6.71 21.10
CA GLU A 270 5.52 -5.36 21.00
C GLU A 270 6.91 -5.38 20.37
N GLU A 271 7.69 -6.43 20.65
CA GLU A 271 9.01 -6.66 20.06
C GLU A 271 9.00 -6.67 18.53
N VAL A 272 7.92 -7.14 17.91
CA VAL A 272 7.77 -7.13 16.45
C VAL A 272 7.60 -5.70 15.95
N ILE A 273 6.73 -4.92 16.60
CA ILE A 273 6.50 -3.50 16.28
C ILE A 273 7.77 -2.69 16.49
N TRP A 274 8.52 -2.96 17.57
CA TRP A 274 9.82 -2.33 17.83
C TRP A 274 10.86 -2.70 16.79
N SER A 275 10.88 -3.96 16.35
CA SER A 275 11.81 -4.42 15.30
C SER A 275 11.48 -3.76 13.96
N LEU A 276 10.20 -3.66 13.58
CA LEU A 276 9.77 -2.91 12.39
C LEU A 276 10.11 -1.43 12.50
N GLY A 277 9.89 -0.81 13.67
CA GLY A 277 10.23 0.59 13.92
C GLY A 277 11.73 0.88 13.81
N ARG A 278 12.59 -0.08 14.18
CA ARG A 278 14.05 0.02 13.94
C ARG A 278 14.39 -0.01 12.46
N ILE A 279 13.76 -0.89 11.68
CA ILE A 279 13.97 -0.92 10.23
C ILE A 279 13.54 0.43 9.63
N LEU A 280 12.37 0.94 10.03
CA LEU A 280 11.85 2.23 9.55
C LEU A 280 12.79 3.39 9.90
N PHE A 281 13.33 3.41 11.12
CA PHE A 281 14.32 4.40 11.56
C PHE A 281 15.54 4.45 10.64
N PHE A 282 16.09 3.31 10.24
CA PHE A 282 17.25 3.26 9.34
C PHE A 282 16.90 3.55 7.89
N SER A 283 15.66 3.29 7.45
CA SER A 283 15.23 3.55 6.08
C SER A 283 14.91 5.03 5.80
N ILE A 284 14.43 5.80 6.79
CA ILE A 284 14.07 7.22 6.60
C ILE A 284 15.25 8.08 6.10
N PRO A 285 16.47 8.02 6.68
CA PRO A 285 17.62 8.79 6.17
C PRO A 285 18.01 8.41 4.75
N VAL A 286 17.84 7.14 4.36
CA VAL A 286 18.10 6.69 2.98
C VAL A 286 17.13 7.39 2.04
N LEU A 287 15.83 7.42 2.35
CA LEU A 287 14.85 8.18 1.56
C LEU A 287 15.21 9.67 1.49
N GLY A 288 15.56 10.28 2.62
CA GLY A 288 15.99 11.68 2.67
C GLY A 288 17.20 11.98 1.76
N TYR A 289 18.18 11.06 1.69
CA TYR A 289 19.31 11.18 0.77
C TYR A 289 18.88 11.13 -0.70
N PHE A 290 18.01 10.20 -1.10
CA PHE A 290 17.55 10.10 -2.48
C PHE A 290 16.71 11.32 -2.89
N LEU A 291 15.85 11.82 -2.01
CA LEU A 291 15.10 13.06 -2.25
C LEU A 291 16.01 14.27 -2.40
N PHE A 292 17.02 14.39 -1.51
CA PHE A 292 18.03 15.44 -1.63
C PHE A 292 18.81 15.34 -2.95
N ALA A 293 19.26 14.15 -3.32
CA ALA A 293 20.01 13.93 -4.56
C ALA A 293 19.17 14.24 -5.81
N GLU A 294 17.87 13.90 -5.81
CA GLU A 294 16.96 14.24 -6.91
C GLU A 294 16.78 15.76 -7.01
N MET A 295 16.50 16.44 -5.89
CA MET A 295 16.35 17.91 -5.89
C MET A 295 17.65 18.61 -6.33
N LEU A 296 18.80 18.12 -5.88
CA LEU A 296 20.09 18.64 -6.31
C LEU A 296 20.28 18.47 -7.82
N THR A 297 19.91 17.31 -8.37
CA THR A 297 20.02 17.01 -9.81
C THR A 297 19.12 17.90 -10.66
N VAL A 298 17.94 18.26 -10.16
CA VAL A 298 17.01 19.18 -10.86
C VAL A 298 17.54 20.62 -10.86
N VAL A 299 18.11 21.08 -9.75
CA VAL A 299 18.47 22.50 -9.56
C VAL A 299 19.89 22.83 -10.02
N TYR A 300 20.85 21.93 -9.81
CA TYR A 300 22.28 22.18 -10.06
C TYR A 300 22.58 22.60 -11.52
N PRO A 301 21.98 21.99 -12.56
CA PRO A 301 22.22 22.40 -13.95
C PRO A 301 21.70 23.80 -14.31
N ARG A 302 20.88 24.41 -13.43
CA ARG A 302 20.24 25.73 -13.63
C ARG A 302 19.41 25.84 -14.90
N VAL A 303 18.82 24.73 -15.36
CA VAL A 303 17.84 24.76 -16.45
C VAL A 303 16.60 25.52 -15.95
N PRO A 304 16.15 26.59 -16.63
CA PRO A 304 15.08 27.46 -16.13
C PRO A 304 13.81 26.73 -15.70
N ALA A 305 13.39 25.73 -16.48
CA ALA A 305 12.19 24.96 -16.19
C ALA A 305 12.33 24.10 -14.91
N GLY A 306 13.49 23.47 -14.70
CA GLY A 306 13.77 22.68 -13.49
C GLY A 306 13.88 23.56 -12.24
N VAL A 307 14.56 24.71 -12.33
CA VAL A 307 14.65 25.71 -11.25
C VAL A 307 13.26 26.26 -10.92
N HIS A 308 12.42 26.49 -11.92
CA HIS A 308 11.06 26.95 -11.71
C HIS A 308 10.22 25.92 -10.93
N VAL A 309 10.22 24.65 -11.34
CA VAL A 309 9.53 23.57 -10.62
C VAL A 309 9.97 23.51 -9.16
N PHE A 310 11.29 23.51 -8.93
CA PHE A 310 11.84 23.53 -7.58
C PHE A 310 11.43 24.77 -6.76
N SER A 311 11.41 25.96 -7.38
CA SER A 311 10.98 27.20 -6.71
C SER A 311 9.50 27.15 -6.34
N GLN A 312 8.63 26.64 -7.22
CA GLN A 312 7.21 26.43 -6.92
C GLN A 312 7.00 25.46 -5.76
N MET A 313 7.84 24.43 -5.67
CA MET A 313 7.83 23.45 -4.58
C MET A 313 8.33 24.04 -3.26
N MET A 314 9.41 24.81 -3.23
CA MET A 314 9.99 25.31 -1.98
C MET A 314 9.31 26.56 -1.42
N PHE A 315 8.92 27.47 -2.32
CA PHE A 315 8.47 28.83 -1.96
C PHE A 315 7.13 29.22 -2.56
N GLY A 316 6.64 28.45 -3.54
CA GLY A 316 5.39 28.71 -4.24
C GLY A 316 4.16 28.04 -3.60
N PRO A 317 3.09 27.85 -4.38
CA PRO A 317 1.83 27.27 -3.92
C PRO A 317 1.95 25.86 -3.33
N TYR A 318 3.00 25.11 -3.67
CA TYR A 318 3.22 23.74 -3.21
C TYR A 318 4.15 23.64 -1.98
N ALA A 319 4.64 24.77 -1.46
CA ALA A 319 5.52 24.84 -0.29
C ALA A 319 4.98 24.07 0.92
N GLY A 320 3.69 24.17 1.20
CA GLY A 320 3.08 23.46 2.33
C GLY A 320 3.28 21.94 2.27
N LEU A 321 3.05 21.33 1.09
CA LEU A 321 3.21 19.88 0.91
C LEU A 321 4.68 19.47 0.81
N PHE A 322 5.53 20.29 0.20
CA PHE A 322 6.97 20.07 0.18
C PHE A 322 7.59 20.05 1.58
N TRP A 323 7.30 21.06 2.40
CA TRP A 323 7.81 21.13 3.76
C TRP A 323 7.15 20.11 4.68
N PHE A 324 5.90 19.73 4.45
CA PHE A 324 5.28 18.63 5.18
C PHE A 324 5.93 17.29 4.87
N ASP A 325 6.21 16.97 3.60
CA ASP A 325 6.98 15.79 3.19
C ASP A 325 8.35 15.75 3.91
N LEU A 326 9.13 16.82 3.79
CA LEU A 326 10.47 16.90 4.38
C LEU A 326 10.45 16.89 5.92
N VAL A 327 9.69 17.77 6.54
CA VAL A 327 9.71 17.96 8.00
C VAL A 327 8.77 16.98 8.69
N GLY A 328 7.51 16.94 8.27
CA GLY A 328 6.48 16.09 8.86
C GLY A 328 6.63 14.61 8.50
N GLY A 329 7.07 14.30 7.28
CA GLY A 329 7.22 12.94 6.77
C GLY A 329 8.56 12.27 7.07
N LEU A 330 9.65 13.05 7.15
CA LEU A 330 11.00 12.51 7.37
C LEU A 330 11.59 12.91 8.72
N ILE A 331 11.74 14.22 8.97
CA ILE A 331 12.49 14.71 10.14
C ILE A 331 11.77 14.36 11.46
N VAL A 332 10.48 14.69 11.58
CA VAL A 332 9.71 14.42 12.81
C VAL A 332 9.64 12.93 13.12
N PRO A 333 9.30 12.02 12.17
CA PRO A 333 9.28 10.58 12.43
C PRO A 333 10.65 10.02 12.77
N PHE A 334 11.72 10.50 12.10
CA PHE A 334 13.09 10.12 12.43
C PHE A 334 13.42 10.45 13.89
N LEU A 335 13.11 11.67 14.35
CA LEU A 335 13.34 12.10 15.73
C LEU A 335 12.50 11.27 16.72
N LEU A 336 11.22 11.02 16.43
CA LEU A 336 10.35 10.18 17.26
C LEU A 336 10.90 8.75 17.40
N LEU A 337 11.54 8.21 16.37
CA LEU A 337 12.14 6.88 16.42
C LEU A 337 13.55 6.89 17.03
N ALA A 338 14.28 8.01 16.95
CA ALA A 338 15.61 8.15 17.54
C ALA A 338 15.57 8.10 19.08
N PHE A 339 14.61 8.79 19.71
CA PHE A 339 14.55 8.88 21.17
C PHE A 339 13.92 7.63 21.81
N PRO A 340 14.58 6.96 22.78
CA PRO A 340 14.02 5.78 23.44
C PRO A 340 12.66 6.03 24.12
N ARG A 341 12.43 7.25 24.64
CA ARG A 341 11.20 7.62 25.35
C ARG A 341 9.95 7.61 24.45
N THR A 342 10.12 7.84 23.15
CA THR A 342 9.03 7.91 22.17
C THR A 342 8.85 6.60 21.40
N ARG A 343 9.73 5.61 21.57
CA ARG A 343 9.64 4.29 20.93
C ARG A 343 8.62 3.34 21.61
N THR A 344 7.47 3.85 22.00
CA THR A 344 6.32 3.04 22.44
C THR A 344 5.54 2.51 21.24
N VAL A 345 4.64 1.54 21.42
CA VAL A 345 3.76 1.07 20.33
C VAL A 345 2.97 2.23 19.71
N GLY A 346 2.43 3.13 20.54
CA GLY A 346 1.72 4.32 20.08
C GLY A 346 2.64 5.32 19.37
N GLY A 347 3.85 5.56 19.89
CA GLY A 347 4.80 6.49 19.27
C GLY A 347 5.35 5.99 17.93
N ILE A 348 5.64 4.69 17.80
CA ILE A 348 6.02 4.06 16.54
C ILE A 348 4.85 4.08 15.55
N GLY A 349 3.62 3.83 16.03
CA GLY A 349 2.41 3.97 15.22
C GLY A 349 2.23 5.40 14.70
N PHE A 350 2.41 6.41 15.55
CA PHE A 350 2.29 7.82 15.17
C PHE A 350 3.40 8.25 14.18
N ALA A 351 4.65 7.84 14.41
CA ALA A 351 5.73 8.06 13.46
C ALA A 351 5.42 7.42 12.10
N SER A 352 4.88 6.20 12.08
CA SER A 352 4.50 5.50 10.86
C SER A 352 3.33 6.20 10.12
N PHE A 353 2.37 6.74 10.87
CA PHE A 353 1.28 7.55 10.30
C PHE A 353 1.81 8.80 9.60
N LEU A 354 2.73 9.51 10.24
CA LEU A 354 3.37 10.68 9.65
C LEU A 354 4.21 10.32 8.42
N VAL A 355 4.96 9.23 8.44
CA VAL A 355 5.70 8.74 7.26
C VAL A 355 4.76 8.43 6.10
N VAL A 356 3.64 7.76 6.35
CA VAL A 356 2.65 7.45 5.31
C VAL A 356 2.09 8.72 4.66
N LEU A 357 1.71 9.72 5.47
CA LEU A 357 1.24 11.00 4.94
C LEU A 357 2.37 11.78 4.24
N GLY A 358 3.59 11.70 4.76
CA GLY A 358 4.78 12.29 4.18
C GLY A 358 5.05 11.77 2.78
N VAL A 359 5.07 10.44 2.60
CA VAL A 359 5.25 9.82 1.29
C VAL A 359 4.05 10.09 0.36
N LEU A 360 2.83 10.24 0.89
CA LEU A 360 1.71 10.72 0.05
C LEU A 360 1.95 12.15 -0.46
N ALA A 361 2.48 13.04 0.39
CA ALA A 361 2.89 14.37 -0.03
C ALA A 361 4.10 14.34 -0.99
N GLU A 362 5.05 13.42 -0.80
CA GLU A 362 6.14 13.14 -1.75
C GLU A 362 5.57 12.78 -3.13
N ARG A 363 4.55 11.90 -3.20
CA ARG A 363 3.90 11.54 -4.47
C ARG A 363 3.18 12.71 -5.12
N TRP A 364 2.57 13.57 -4.32
CA TRP A 364 2.04 14.84 -4.82
C TRP A 364 3.14 15.72 -5.42
N ASN A 365 4.24 15.91 -4.69
CA ASN A 365 5.39 16.72 -5.10
C ASN A 365 6.09 16.19 -6.36
N ILE A 366 6.12 14.88 -6.54
CA ILE A 366 6.67 14.25 -7.74
C ILE A 366 5.72 14.39 -8.91
N VAL A 367 4.39 14.28 -8.74
CA VAL A 367 3.46 14.25 -9.87
C VAL A 367 3.00 15.66 -10.28
N ILE A 368 2.54 16.48 -9.35
CA ILE A 368 1.77 17.70 -9.65
C ILE A 368 2.64 18.89 -10.07
N PRO A 369 3.65 19.33 -9.28
CA PRO A 369 4.47 20.48 -9.68
C PRO A 369 5.19 20.29 -11.04
N PRO A 370 5.78 19.11 -11.36
CA PRO A 370 6.36 18.87 -12.68
C PRO A 370 5.36 18.94 -13.85
N LEU A 371 4.11 18.49 -13.65
CA LEU A 371 3.04 18.58 -14.66
C LEU A 371 2.64 20.03 -14.98
N LEU A 372 2.68 20.88 -13.95
CA LEU A 372 2.26 22.27 -14.04
C LEU A 372 3.42 23.23 -14.34
N GLY A 373 4.65 22.77 -14.12
CA GLY A 373 5.87 23.45 -14.52
C GLY A 373 5.85 23.68 -16.01
N HIS A 374 6.34 24.85 -16.44
CA HIS A 374 6.36 25.24 -17.84
C HIS A 374 6.95 24.11 -18.71
N THR A 375 6.05 23.37 -19.38
CA THR A 375 6.37 22.85 -20.71
C THR A 375 6.89 24.04 -21.52
N ASN A 376 7.82 23.84 -22.46
CA ASN A 376 8.41 24.91 -23.26
C ASN A 376 7.40 25.61 -24.22
N LEU A 377 6.13 25.70 -23.81
CA LEU A 377 4.98 26.19 -24.54
C LEU A 377 4.61 27.60 -24.05
N PRO A 378 4.12 28.47 -24.93
CA PRO A 378 3.82 29.87 -24.61
C PRO A 378 2.51 30.07 -23.82
N TYR A 379 1.95 29.03 -23.22
CA TYR A 379 0.69 29.10 -22.47
C TYR A 379 0.96 29.44 -21.00
N PRO A 380 0.02 30.15 -20.33
CA PRO A 380 0.13 30.39 -18.89
C PRO A 380 0.17 29.05 -18.13
N PRO A 381 0.98 28.95 -17.07
CA PRO A 381 1.04 27.74 -16.25
C PRO A 381 -0.33 27.48 -15.67
N GLY A 382 -0.77 26.23 -15.74
CA GLY A 382 -2.04 25.80 -15.16
C GLY A 382 -1.99 25.77 -13.64
N GLY A 383 -3.16 25.76 -13.02
CA GLY A 383 -3.32 25.40 -11.61
C GLY A 383 -3.96 24.03 -11.49
N TYR A 384 -3.77 23.40 -10.33
CA TYR A 384 -4.52 22.20 -9.95
C TYR A 384 -4.97 22.33 -8.51
N THR A 385 -6.25 22.09 -8.28
CA THR A 385 -6.82 21.95 -6.94
C THR A 385 -7.87 20.84 -7.01
N PRO A 386 -7.79 19.81 -6.13
CA PRO A 386 -8.74 18.73 -6.16
C PRO A 386 -10.14 19.25 -5.89
N THR A 387 -11.06 18.83 -6.74
CA THR A 387 -12.49 19.14 -6.61
C THR A 387 -13.16 18.22 -5.58
N TRP A 388 -14.37 18.58 -5.15
CA TRP A 388 -15.12 17.75 -4.21
C TRP A 388 -15.43 16.32 -4.73
N PRO A 389 -15.67 16.07 -6.04
CA PRO A 389 -15.84 14.71 -6.55
C PRO A 389 -14.55 13.89 -6.45
N GLU A 390 -13.40 14.48 -6.80
CA GLU A 390 -12.10 13.80 -6.66
C GLU A 390 -11.83 13.42 -5.21
N LEU A 391 -11.99 14.37 -4.28
CA LEU A 391 -11.80 14.10 -2.86
C LEU A 391 -12.76 13.02 -2.34
N SER A 392 -14.03 13.09 -2.75
CA SER A 392 -15.04 12.09 -2.38
C SER A 392 -14.67 10.69 -2.90
N LEU A 393 -14.20 10.60 -4.14
CA LEU A 393 -13.80 9.35 -4.76
C LEU A 393 -12.50 8.79 -4.17
N THR A 394 -11.55 9.66 -3.79
CA THR A 394 -10.35 9.25 -3.05
C THR A 394 -10.72 8.65 -1.70
N VAL A 395 -11.57 9.32 -0.92
CA VAL A 395 -12.04 8.81 0.38
C VAL A 395 -12.82 7.50 0.22
N ALA A 396 -13.67 7.41 -0.80
CA ALA A 396 -14.40 6.18 -1.11
C ALA A 396 -13.49 5.03 -1.55
N ALA A 397 -12.49 5.30 -2.38
CA ALA A 397 -11.49 4.31 -2.75
C ALA A 397 -10.78 3.80 -1.50
N TYR A 398 -10.28 4.68 -0.63
CA TYR A 398 -9.62 4.29 0.62
C TYR A 398 -10.54 3.41 1.49
N ALA A 399 -11.84 3.72 1.53
CA ALA A 399 -12.84 2.89 2.19
C ALA A 399 -12.98 1.50 1.55
N VAL A 400 -12.89 1.37 0.22
CA VAL A 400 -12.83 0.05 -0.45
C VAL A 400 -11.60 -0.74 0.00
N GLY A 401 -10.42 -0.12 0.07
CA GLY A 401 -9.21 -0.79 0.56
C GLY A 401 -9.35 -1.26 2.01
N LEU A 402 -9.91 -0.42 2.87
CA LEU A 402 -10.23 -0.81 4.25
C LEU A 402 -11.27 -1.94 4.29
N LEU A 403 -12.30 -1.91 3.45
CA LEU A 403 -13.31 -2.98 3.35
C LEU A 403 -12.65 -4.30 2.98
N VAL A 404 -11.79 -4.31 1.95
CA VAL A 404 -11.05 -5.50 1.53
C VAL A 404 -10.26 -6.06 2.71
N TYR A 405 -9.51 -5.22 3.42
CA TYR A 405 -8.77 -5.63 4.61
C TYR A 405 -9.68 -6.19 5.72
N LEU A 406 -10.78 -5.50 6.05
CA LEU A 406 -11.72 -5.92 7.10
C LEU A 406 -12.44 -7.23 6.77
N VAL A 407 -12.75 -7.46 5.50
CA VAL A 407 -13.38 -8.71 5.02
C VAL A 407 -12.36 -9.84 5.07
N LEU A 408 -11.15 -9.63 4.53
CA LEU A 408 -10.07 -10.62 4.59
C LEU A 408 -9.72 -10.97 6.03
N ALA A 409 -9.72 -10.00 6.95
CA ALA A 409 -9.53 -10.22 8.38
C ALA A 409 -10.60 -11.10 9.06
N LYS A 410 -11.79 -11.25 8.46
CA LYS A 410 -12.86 -12.14 8.93
C LYS A 410 -12.89 -13.49 8.21
N LEU A 411 -12.27 -13.57 7.04
CA LEU A 411 -12.21 -14.79 6.22
C LEU A 411 -10.94 -15.59 6.48
N LEU A 412 -9.81 -14.92 6.70
CA LEU A 412 -8.49 -15.53 6.78
C LEU A 412 -7.84 -15.29 8.15
N PRO A 413 -7.13 -16.29 8.70
CA PRO A 413 -6.40 -16.15 9.96
C PRO A 413 -5.18 -15.22 9.77
N LEU A 414 -5.29 -14.00 10.29
CA LEU A 414 -4.27 -12.94 10.15
C LEU A 414 -2.95 -13.21 10.89
N VAL A 415 -2.96 -14.12 11.86
CA VAL A 415 -1.79 -14.55 12.62
C VAL A 415 -1.77 -16.08 12.60
N GLU A 416 -0.58 -16.68 12.57
CA GLU A 416 -0.44 -18.14 12.59
C GLU A 416 -1.15 -18.73 13.82
N LEU A 417 -1.96 -19.75 13.60
CA LEU A 417 -2.66 -20.48 14.65
C LEU A 417 -1.70 -21.55 15.18
N GLU A 418 -0.73 -21.19 16.01
CA GLU A 418 0.01 -22.22 16.74
C GLU A 418 -0.96 -22.91 17.71
N GLU A 419 -0.89 -24.26 17.79
CA GLU A 419 -1.45 -24.97 18.94
C GLU A 419 -0.77 -24.39 20.17
N GLY A 420 -1.56 -23.92 21.13
CA GLY A 420 -1.03 -23.51 22.42
C GLY A 420 -0.28 -24.67 23.05
N ARG A 421 1.05 -24.67 22.96
CA ARG A 421 1.87 -25.46 23.87
C ARG A 421 1.74 -24.78 25.24
N GLY A 422 0.80 -25.28 26.03
CA GLY A 422 0.88 -25.20 27.48
C GLY A 422 2.17 -25.85 27.97
#